data_AF-A0A954LDI1-F1
#
_entry.id   AF-A0A954LDI1-F1
#
_cell.length_a   1.000
_cell.length_b   1.000
_cell.length_c   1.000
_cell.angle_alpha   90.00
_cell.angle_beta   90.00
_cell.angle_gamma   90.00
#
_symmetry.space_group_name_H-M   'P 1'
#
loop_
_entity.id
_entity.type
_entity.pdbx_description
1 polymer ?
#
loop_
_entity_poly.entity_id
_entity_poly.type
_entity_poly.pdbx_seq_one_letter_code
_entity_poly.pdbx_strand_id
1 'polypeptide(L)'
;MQGSELQRQALDSELTYAAFRAAFVVTLDTMLASCLDESGTRSSHGFLDRMPLMQGVAPHVQLECLLTTWRAIAHEEPLCLLDEVVIQASAETLCHVADGENDRTLRLIWRGPRTLTEQPDQWLTSKVRMLQVMLSETDLPRLLSLPEPGNRKRGNESIAEDAVFAQERSNLMEVVGRWRVTKNLLEWNDGLMTENEQGLIRAFFEEHPSLFG
;
A
#
# COMPACT_ATOMS: atom_id res chain seq x y z
N MET A 1 19.35 -11.61 -14.82
CA MET A 1 20.02 -11.90 -13.54
C MET A 1 20.42 -10.64 -12.77
N GLN A 2 20.87 -9.55 -13.40
CA GLN A 2 21.19 -8.30 -12.68
C GLN A 2 19.96 -7.50 -12.20
N GLY A 3 18.81 -7.59 -12.88
CA GLY A 3 17.57 -6.87 -12.48
C GLY A 3 16.99 -7.32 -11.13
N SER A 4 16.91 -8.64 -10.89
CA SER A 4 16.34 -9.20 -9.67
C SER A 4 17.13 -8.87 -8.40
N GLU A 5 18.45 -8.70 -8.51
CA GLU A 5 19.31 -8.36 -7.37
C GLU A 5 19.19 -6.88 -6.98
N LEU A 6 19.10 -6.00 -7.98
CA LEU A 6 18.85 -4.56 -7.78
C LEU A 6 17.46 -4.30 -7.18
N GLN A 7 16.44 -5.00 -7.66
CA GLN A 7 15.08 -4.92 -7.11
C GLN A 7 15.05 -5.38 -5.65
N ARG A 8 15.77 -6.46 -5.33
CA ARG A 8 15.89 -6.95 -3.95
C ARG A 8 16.54 -5.92 -3.02
N GLN A 9 17.64 -5.33 -3.46
CA GLN A 9 18.32 -4.29 -2.71
C GLN A 9 17.43 -3.04 -2.53
N ALA A 10 16.63 -2.71 -3.54
CA ALA A 10 15.66 -1.63 -3.45
C ALA A 10 14.54 -1.95 -2.45
N LEU A 11 14.02 -3.17 -2.41
CA LEU A 11 13.00 -3.60 -1.45
C LEU A 11 13.50 -3.57 0.01
N ASP A 12 14.76 -3.92 0.25
CA ASP A 12 15.38 -3.86 1.59
C ASP A 12 15.88 -2.45 1.98
N SER A 13 15.58 -1.43 1.19
CA SER A 13 16.05 -0.07 1.45
C SER A 13 15.28 0.62 2.59
N GLU A 14 15.97 1.52 3.30
CA GLU A 14 15.37 2.46 4.25
C GLU A 14 14.19 3.24 3.64
N LEU A 15 14.26 3.51 2.34
CA LEU A 15 13.25 4.26 1.62
C LEU A 15 11.98 3.45 1.39
N THR A 16 12.10 2.14 1.12
CA THR A 16 10.94 1.23 1.07
C THR A 16 10.29 1.15 2.45
N TYR A 17 11.07 1.02 3.52
CA TYR A 17 10.53 1.09 4.88
C TYR A 17 9.79 2.41 5.14
N ALA A 18 10.39 3.55 4.79
CA ALA A 18 9.77 4.86 4.96
C ALA A 18 8.47 4.99 4.16
N ALA A 19 8.41 4.39 2.96
CA ALA A 19 7.22 4.37 2.12
C ALA A 19 6.07 3.59 2.76
N PHE A 20 6.36 2.39 3.27
CA PHE A 20 5.38 1.57 3.99
C PHE A 20 4.93 2.25 5.29
N ARG A 21 5.85 2.93 6.00
CA ARG A 21 5.50 3.74 7.18
C ARG A 21 4.59 4.90 6.82
N ALA A 22 4.81 5.58 5.69
CA ALA A 22 3.93 6.65 5.22
C ALA A 22 2.53 6.13 4.93
N ALA A 23 2.43 5.02 4.20
CA ALA A 23 1.16 4.34 3.93
C ALA A 23 0.44 3.97 5.23
N PHE A 24 1.16 3.40 6.19
CA PHE A 24 0.61 3.02 7.48
C PHE A 24 0.05 4.22 8.24
N VAL A 25 0.86 5.27 8.45
CA VAL A 25 0.47 6.43 9.26
C VAL A 25 -0.73 7.17 8.65
N VAL A 26 -0.72 7.37 7.33
CA VAL A 26 -1.83 8.04 6.62
C VAL A 26 -3.12 7.21 6.72
N THR A 27 -3.01 5.89 6.58
CA THR A 27 -4.19 5.01 6.59
C THR A 27 -4.73 4.81 8.00
N LEU A 28 -3.86 4.72 9.01
CA LEU A 28 -4.26 4.67 10.41
C LEU A 28 -4.98 5.96 10.82
N ASP A 29 -4.46 7.13 10.45
CA ASP A 29 -5.12 8.41 10.70
C ASP A 29 -6.52 8.45 10.06
N THR A 30 -6.63 8.00 8.80
CA THR A 30 -7.91 7.86 8.10
C THR A 30 -8.88 6.91 8.82
N MET A 31 -8.41 5.76 9.26
CA MET A 31 -9.22 4.78 10.00
C MET A 31 -9.74 5.36 11.31
N LEU A 32 -8.87 5.99 12.11
CA LEU A 32 -9.25 6.60 13.39
C LEU A 32 -10.16 7.82 13.20
N ALA A 33 -9.91 8.63 12.17
CA ALA A 33 -10.76 9.78 11.85
C ALA A 33 -12.19 9.35 11.49
N SER A 34 -12.36 8.20 10.82
CA SER A 34 -13.69 7.66 10.50
C SER A 34 -14.52 7.29 11.73
N CYS A 35 -13.89 6.91 12.85
CA CYS A 35 -14.60 6.66 14.11
C CYS A 35 -15.16 7.94 14.73
N LEU A 36 -14.53 9.08 14.45
CA LEU A 36 -14.88 10.38 15.02
C LEU A 36 -15.90 11.14 14.17
N ASP A 37 -16.10 10.74 12.91
CA ASP A 37 -17.03 11.40 12.00
C ASP A 37 -18.39 10.71 11.94
N GLU A 38 -19.25 11.04 12.91
CA GLU A 38 -20.64 10.58 12.96
C GLU A 38 -21.48 11.03 11.75
N SER A 39 -21.03 12.04 11.01
CA SER A 39 -21.76 12.63 9.88
C SER A 39 -21.50 11.95 8.55
N GLY A 40 -20.45 11.12 8.45
CA GLY A 40 -20.03 10.47 7.21
C GLY A 40 -19.66 11.43 6.07
N THR A 41 -19.34 12.69 6.39
CA THR A 41 -19.09 13.74 5.38
C THR A 41 -17.61 13.89 5.03
N ARG A 42 -16.70 13.37 5.85
CA ARG A 42 -15.27 13.32 5.54
C ARG A 42 -14.96 12.13 4.66
N SER A 43 -14.68 12.42 3.39
CA SER A 43 -13.98 11.49 2.51
C SER A 43 -12.53 11.36 2.99
N SER A 44 -12.30 10.48 3.97
CA SER A 44 -10.96 10.18 4.44
C SER A 44 -10.35 9.11 3.54
N HIS A 45 -9.25 9.46 2.89
CA HIS A 45 -8.61 8.61 1.90
C HIS A 45 -7.41 7.90 2.50
N GLY A 46 -7.34 6.59 2.30
CA GLY A 46 -6.19 5.78 2.68
C GLY A 46 -5.11 5.80 1.60
N PHE A 47 -4.03 5.07 1.81
CA PHE A 47 -2.92 5.03 0.85
C PHE A 47 -3.30 4.38 -0.50
N LEU A 48 -4.21 3.40 -0.51
CA LEU A 48 -4.62 2.73 -1.75
C LEU A 48 -5.47 3.63 -2.66
N ASP A 49 -6.07 4.72 -2.15
CA ASP A 49 -6.82 5.66 -2.99
C ASP A 49 -5.94 6.41 -4.00
N ARG A 50 -4.60 6.33 -3.83
CA ARG A 50 -3.61 6.77 -4.81
C ARG A 50 -3.63 5.93 -6.09
N MET A 51 -4.22 4.74 -6.03
CA MET A 51 -4.33 3.82 -7.14
C MET A 51 -5.78 3.81 -7.64
N PRO A 52 -6.06 4.26 -8.88
CA PRO A 52 -7.44 4.40 -9.37
C PRO A 52 -8.31 3.15 -9.24
N LEU A 53 -7.74 1.96 -9.44
CA LEU A 53 -8.47 0.68 -9.35
C LEU A 53 -8.78 0.25 -7.91
N MET A 54 -8.12 0.85 -6.92
CA MET A 54 -8.24 0.48 -5.50
C MET A 54 -9.00 1.53 -4.70
N GLN A 55 -9.60 2.52 -5.37
CA GLN A 55 -10.40 3.54 -4.70
C GLN A 55 -11.61 2.90 -4.01
N GLY A 56 -11.82 3.27 -2.75
CA GLY A 56 -12.94 2.77 -1.94
C GLY A 56 -12.65 1.48 -1.16
N VAL A 57 -11.43 0.95 -1.19
CA VAL A 57 -11.02 -0.12 -0.27
C VAL A 57 -11.10 0.41 1.17
N ALA A 58 -11.74 -0.35 2.06
CA ALA A 58 -11.92 0.08 3.45
C ALA A 58 -10.56 0.25 4.19
N PRO A 59 -10.36 1.29 5.03
CA PRO A 59 -9.06 1.58 5.64
C PRO A 59 -8.42 0.41 6.39
N HIS A 60 -9.21 -0.37 7.12
CA HIS A 60 -8.71 -1.56 7.82
C HIS A 60 -8.26 -2.68 6.88
N VAL A 61 -8.91 -2.83 5.72
CA VAL A 61 -8.48 -3.75 4.65
C VAL A 61 -7.21 -3.23 3.98
N GLN A 62 -7.10 -1.91 3.78
CA GLN A 62 -5.85 -1.31 3.28
C GLN A 62 -4.67 -1.64 4.22
N LEU A 63 -4.85 -1.49 5.54
CA LEU A 63 -3.82 -1.87 6.52
C LEU A 63 -3.47 -3.36 6.46
N GLU A 64 -4.45 -4.24 6.22
CA GLU A 64 -4.20 -5.66 6.01
C GLU A 64 -3.34 -5.93 4.78
N CYS A 65 -3.68 -5.34 3.63
CA CYS A 65 -2.87 -5.45 2.44
C CYS A 65 -1.43 -4.96 2.71
N LEU A 66 -1.30 -3.80 3.36
CA LEU A 66 0.01 -3.21 3.69
C LEU A 66 0.87 -4.13 4.55
N LEU A 67 0.31 -4.68 5.64
CA LEU A 67 1.04 -5.55 6.57
C LEU A 67 1.36 -6.90 5.95
N THR A 68 0.45 -7.46 5.15
CA THR A 68 0.70 -8.72 4.42
C THR A 68 1.84 -8.55 3.43
N THR A 69 1.81 -7.49 2.63
CA THR A 69 2.88 -7.19 1.67
C THR A 69 4.21 -6.91 2.39
N TRP A 70 4.19 -6.16 3.49
CA TRP A 70 5.41 -5.88 4.26
C TRP A 70 6.05 -7.16 4.80
N ARG A 71 5.24 -8.07 5.34
CA ARG A 71 5.68 -9.39 5.76
C ARG A 71 6.26 -10.18 4.59
N ALA A 72 5.58 -10.22 3.45
CA ALA A 72 6.07 -10.93 2.27
C ALA A 72 7.46 -10.42 1.84
N ILE A 73 7.68 -9.10 1.86
CA ILE A 73 9.00 -8.50 1.59
C ILE A 73 10.02 -8.93 2.65
N ALA A 74 9.67 -8.83 3.94
CA ALA A 74 10.57 -9.15 5.05
C ALA A 74 11.00 -10.63 5.11
N HIS A 75 10.12 -11.54 4.67
CA HIS A 75 10.35 -12.98 4.63
C HIS A 75 10.74 -13.49 3.24
N GLU A 76 10.96 -12.59 2.28
CA GLU A 76 11.33 -12.89 0.90
C GLU A 76 10.36 -13.85 0.19
N GLU A 77 9.07 -13.73 0.52
CA GLU A 77 8.00 -14.49 -0.10
C GLU A 77 7.72 -13.96 -1.53
N PRO A 78 7.23 -14.80 -2.45
CA PRO A 78 6.85 -14.35 -3.78
C PRO A 78 5.76 -13.28 -3.73
N LEU A 79 6.02 -12.13 -4.36
CA LEU A 79 5.07 -11.02 -4.44
C LEU A 79 4.05 -11.28 -5.56
N CYS A 80 2.78 -10.96 -5.29
CA CYS A 80 1.72 -10.96 -6.29
C CYS A 80 1.42 -9.54 -6.77
N LEU A 81 0.53 -9.41 -7.77
CA LEU A 81 0.16 -8.10 -8.30
C LEU A 81 -0.39 -7.13 -7.24
N LEU A 82 -1.13 -7.63 -6.25
CA LEU A 82 -1.62 -6.79 -5.16
C LEU A 82 -0.46 -6.19 -4.36
N ASP A 83 0.59 -6.96 -4.11
CA ASP A 83 1.78 -6.51 -3.40
C ASP A 83 2.49 -5.40 -4.17
N GLU A 84 2.60 -5.54 -5.49
CA GLU A 84 3.17 -4.51 -6.36
C GLU A 84 2.33 -3.21 -6.35
N VAL A 85 1.00 -3.33 -6.36
CA VAL A 85 0.09 -2.19 -6.19
C VAL A 85 0.31 -1.52 -4.83
N VAL A 86 0.44 -2.30 -3.75
CA VAL A 86 0.68 -1.80 -2.39
C VAL A 86 2.02 -1.08 -2.28
N ILE A 87 3.09 -1.65 -2.84
CA ILE A 87 4.43 -1.05 -2.88
C ILE A 87 4.38 0.29 -3.62
N GLN A 88 3.75 0.32 -4.80
CA GLN A 88 3.65 1.53 -5.60
C GLN A 88 2.81 2.62 -4.92
N ALA A 89 1.67 2.24 -4.34
CA ALA A 89 0.81 3.15 -3.58
C ALA A 89 1.53 3.72 -2.34
N SER A 90 2.36 2.90 -1.68
CA SER A 90 3.15 3.31 -0.53
C SER A 90 4.22 4.35 -0.92
N ALA A 91 4.92 4.10 -2.02
CA ALA A 91 5.87 5.06 -2.57
C ALA A 91 5.19 6.38 -2.98
N GLU A 92 4.02 6.31 -3.65
CA GLU A 92 3.26 7.51 -4.01
C GLU A 92 2.79 8.29 -2.79
N THR A 93 2.42 7.58 -1.72
CA THR A 93 2.02 8.19 -0.45
C THR A 93 3.17 8.94 0.20
N LEU A 94 4.38 8.37 0.19
CA LEU A 94 5.57 9.07 0.71
C LEU A 94 5.92 10.31 -0.11
N CYS A 95 5.88 10.22 -1.46
CA CYS A 95 6.03 11.40 -2.33
C CYS A 95 5.04 12.50 -1.94
N HIS A 96 3.76 12.16 -1.79
CA HIS A 96 2.75 13.13 -1.46
C HIS A 96 2.94 13.77 -0.07
N VAL A 97 3.34 12.97 0.92
CA VAL A 97 3.64 13.47 2.27
C VAL A 97 4.86 14.39 2.25
N ALA A 98 5.89 14.05 1.46
CA ALA A 98 7.09 14.86 1.30
C ALA A 98 6.81 16.20 0.61
N ASP A 99 5.96 16.20 -0.42
CA ASP A 99 5.62 17.42 -1.18
C ASP A 99 4.67 18.36 -0.42
N GLY A 100 3.80 17.82 0.45
CA GLY A 100 2.69 18.55 1.07
C GLY A 100 3.02 19.39 2.31
N GLU A 101 4.29 19.71 2.58
CA GLU A 101 4.76 20.37 3.82
C GLU A 101 4.26 19.70 5.11
N ASN A 102 3.97 18.39 5.08
CA ASN A 102 3.35 17.68 6.20
C ASN A 102 4.39 17.18 7.22
N ASP A 103 5.11 18.14 7.81
CA ASP A 103 6.24 17.94 8.73
C ASP A 103 5.85 17.10 9.97
N ARG A 104 4.58 17.13 10.40
CA ARG A 104 4.09 16.25 11.47
C ARG A 104 4.07 14.78 11.04
N THR A 105 3.50 14.49 9.87
CA THR A 105 3.42 13.12 9.35
C THR A 105 4.80 12.58 9.02
N LEU A 106 5.68 13.40 8.42
CA LEU A 106 7.09 13.04 8.20
C LEU A 106 7.78 12.68 9.52
N ARG A 107 7.60 13.46 10.59
CA ARG A 107 8.15 13.09 11.90
C ARG A 107 7.63 11.76 12.44
N LEU A 108 6.36 11.42 12.23
CA LEU A 108 5.79 10.13 12.67
C LEU A 108 6.34 8.95 11.87
N ILE A 109 6.57 9.16 10.57
CA ILE A 109 7.21 8.17 9.69
C ILE A 109 8.64 7.89 10.18
N TRP A 110 9.44 8.94 10.41
CA TRP A 110 10.84 8.84 10.82
C TRP A 110 11.05 8.40 12.27
N ARG A 111 10.05 8.57 13.15
CA ARG A 111 10.05 8.05 14.52
C ARG A 111 9.44 6.65 14.63
N GLY A 112 9.29 5.95 13.50
CA GLY A 112 8.85 4.57 13.47
C GLY A 112 9.80 3.61 14.21
N PRO A 113 9.45 2.32 14.31
CA PRO A 113 10.25 1.34 15.05
C PRO A 113 11.68 1.15 14.55
N ARG A 114 11.93 1.32 13.24
CA ARG A 114 13.28 1.24 12.67
C ARG A 114 13.86 2.65 12.59
N THR A 115 15.07 2.80 13.10
CA THR A 115 15.83 4.05 12.98
C THR A 115 16.26 4.24 11.54
N LEU A 116 15.77 5.31 10.91
CA LEU A 116 16.25 5.75 9.60
C LEU A 116 17.51 6.57 9.77
N THR A 117 18.58 6.22 9.04
CA THR A 117 19.86 6.94 9.13
C THR A 117 19.81 8.28 8.40
N GLU A 118 19.12 8.34 7.26
CA GLU A 118 18.94 9.58 6.50
C GLU A 118 17.73 10.38 7.04
N GLN A 119 17.93 11.68 7.25
CA GLN A 119 16.82 12.61 7.53
C GLN A 119 16.07 12.94 6.23
N PRO A 120 14.77 13.31 6.32
CA PRO A 120 14.04 13.76 5.14
C PRO A 120 14.69 15.04 4.62
N ASP A 121 15.12 15.03 3.37
CA ASP A 121 15.71 16.16 2.68
C ASP A 121 14.83 16.63 1.52
N GLN A 122 15.19 17.75 0.89
CA GLN A 122 14.47 18.29 -0.28
C GLN A 122 14.50 17.35 -1.50
N TRP A 123 15.30 16.28 -1.48
CA TRP A 123 15.43 15.31 -2.56
C TRP A 123 14.63 14.04 -2.30
N LEU A 124 13.93 13.94 -1.17
CA LEU A 124 13.16 12.76 -0.79
C LEU A 124 12.21 12.33 -1.91
N THR A 125 11.42 13.25 -2.47
CA THR A 125 10.52 12.95 -3.60
C THR A 125 11.28 12.38 -4.78
N SER A 126 12.42 12.95 -5.16
CA SER A 126 13.27 12.44 -6.24
C SER A 126 13.83 11.04 -5.96
N LYS A 127 14.28 10.78 -4.72
CA LYS A 127 14.75 9.46 -4.28
C LYS A 127 13.63 8.42 -4.38
N VAL A 128 12.40 8.79 -3.97
CA VAL A 128 11.24 7.90 -4.05
C VAL A 128 10.83 7.64 -5.50
N ARG A 129 10.90 8.64 -6.38
CA ARG A 129 10.70 8.42 -7.82
C ARG A 129 11.73 7.44 -8.40
N MET A 130 12.99 7.54 -8.00
CA MET A 130 14.02 6.56 -8.40
C MET A 130 13.70 5.16 -7.87
N LEU A 131 13.23 5.04 -6.63
CA LEU A 131 12.78 3.77 -6.07
C LEU A 131 11.64 3.16 -6.89
N GLN A 132 10.62 3.94 -7.24
CA GLN A 132 9.51 3.48 -8.09
C GLN A 132 10.03 2.97 -9.45
N VAL A 133 11.00 3.64 -10.07
CA VAL A 133 11.62 3.17 -11.33
C VAL A 133 12.38 1.86 -11.13
N MET A 134 13.11 1.71 -10.02
CA MET A 134 13.87 0.48 -9.70
C MET A 134 12.97 -0.72 -9.39
N LEU A 135 11.79 -0.46 -8.79
CA LEU A 135 10.81 -1.48 -8.43
C LEU A 135 9.83 -1.79 -9.57
N SER A 136 9.77 -0.94 -10.59
CA SER A 136 8.87 -1.09 -11.73
C SER A 136 9.41 -2.11 -12.74
N GLU A 137 9.21 -3.40 -12.45
CA GLU A 137 9.18 -4.45 -13.49
C GLU A 137 7.74 -4.67 -14.03
N THR A 138 6.78 -3.86 -13.57
CA THR A 138 5.36 -4.21 -13.58
C THR A 138 4.59 -3.72 -14.81
N ASP A 139 3.68 -4.56 -15.32
CA ASP A 139 2.65 -4.21 -16.31
C ASP A 139 1.49 -3.37 -15.72
N LEU A 140 1.69 -2.79 -14.54
CA LEU A 140 0.71 -1.98 -13.81
C LEU A 140 0.14 -0.82 -14.66
N PRO A 141 0.94 -0.08 -15.45
CA PRO A 141 0.41 0.91 -16.39
C PRO A 141 -0.52 0.30 -17.43
N ARG A 142 -0.28 -0.94 -17.89
CA ARG A 142 -1.17 -1.65 -18.81
C ARG A 142 -2.47 -2.02 -18.11
N LEU A 143 -2.41 -2.58 -16.89
CA LEU A 143 -3.58 -2.92 -16.07
C LEU A 143 -4.50 -1.72 -15.77
N LEU A 144 -3.90 -0.56 -15.49
CA LEU A 144 -4.61 0.72 -15.31
C LEU A 144 -5.23 1.23 -16.62
N SER A 145 -4.67 0.85 -17.77
CA SER A 145 -5.06 1.33 -19.11
C SER A 145 -6.00 0.38 -19.87
N LEU A 146 -6.29 -0.82 -19.35
CA LEU A 146 -7.15 -1.78 -20.04
C LEU A 146 -8.59 -1.22 -20.16
N PRO A 147 -9.14 -1.07 -21.38
CA PRO A 147 -10.53 -0.69 -21.55
C PRO A 147 -11.44 -1.82 -21.04
N GLU A 148 -12.60 -1.43 -20.51
CA GLU A 148 -13.70 -2.29 -20.07
C GLU A 148 -13.93 -3.45 -21.07
N PRO A 149 -14.30 -4.66 -20.58
CA PRO A 149 -14.36 -5.89 -21.38
C PRO A 149 -15.35 -5.87 -22.57
N GLY A 150 -16.05 -4.75 -22.83
CA GLY A 150 -16.97 -4.58 -23.96
C GLY A 150 -16.41 -3.83 -25.18
N ASN A 151 -15.20 -3.24 -25.14
CA ASN A 151 -14.82 -2.20 -26.13
C ASN A 151 -13.57 -2.49 -26.98
N ARG A 152 -13.08 -3.74 -27.06
CA ARG A 152 -11.84 -4.04 -27.82
C ARG A 152 -12.10 -4.45 -29.26
N LYS A 153 -11.53 -3.67 -30.20
CA LYS A 153 -11.32 -4.10 -31.60
C LYS A 153 -10.25 -5.18 -31.62
N ARG A 154 -10.61 -6.33 -32.17
CA ARG A 154 -9.87 -7.59 -32.24
C ARG A 154 -8.53 -7.44 -32.99
N GLY A 155 -7.44 -7.24 -32.27
CA GLY A 155 -6.07 -7.44 -32.73
C GLY A 155 -5.56 -8.79 -32.22
N ASN A 156 -4.90 -9.57 -33.07
CA ASN A 156 -4.55 -10.99 -32.82
C ASN A 156 -3.40 -11.21 -31.82
N GLU A 157 -3.07 -10.25 -30.95
CA GLU A 157 -2.02 -10.41 -29.95
C GLU A 157 -2.61 -11.06 -28.69
N SER A 158 -2.36 -12.38 -28.59
CA SER A 158 -2.49 -13.29 -27.45
C SER A 158 -3.73 -13.17 -26.54
N ILE A 159 -4.83 -13.84 -26.94
CA ILE A 159 -6.03 -14.09 -26.12
C ILE A 159 -5.68 -14.66 -24.72
N ALA A 160 -4.58 -15.39 -24.60
CA ALA A 160 -4.14 -16.02 -23.37
C ALA A 160 -3.57 -15.02 -22.34
N GLU A 161 -2.77 -14.05 -22.78
CA GLU A 161 -2.25 -13.00 -21.89
C GLU A 161 -3.38 -12.12 -21.37
N ASP A 162 -4.30 -11.73 -22.26
CA ASP A 162 -5.49 -10.95 -21.91
C ASP A 162 -6.37 -11.65 -20.85
N ALA A 163 -6.45 -12.99 -20.88
CA ALA A 163 -7.20 -13.76 -19.89
C ALA A 163 -6.53 -13.76 -18.51
N VAL A 164 -5.19 -13.86 -18.46
CA VAL A 164 -4.42 -13.77 -17.21
C VAL A 164 -4.59 -12.39 -16.58
N PHE A 165 -4.44 -11.32 -17.37
CA PHE A 165 -4.64 -9.95 -16.89
C PHE A 165 -6.07 -9.69 -16.40
N ALA A 166 -7.08 -10.26 -17.06
CA ALA A 166 -8.47 -10.15 -16.61
C ALA A 166 -8.68 -10.84 -15.26
N GLN A 167 -8.06 -12.00 -15.05
CA GLN A 167 -8.12 -12.71 -13.77
C GLN A 167 -7.43 -11.93 -12.65
N GLU A 168 -6.24 -11.37 -12.91
CA GLU A 168 -5.51 -10.57 -11.93
C GLU A 168 -6.26 -9.29 -11.55
N ARG A 169 -6.86 -8.60 -12.53
CA ARG A 169 -7.74 -7.46 -12.27
C ARG A 169 -8.96 -7.86 -11.45
N SER A 170 -9.54 -9.03 -11.71
CA SER A 170 -10.65 -9.55 -10.90
C SER A 170 -10.24 -9.76 -9.45
N ASN A 171 -9.03 -10.28 -9.21
CA ASN A 171 -8.50 -10.47 -7.86
C ASN A 171 -8.31 -9.13 -7.13
N LEU A 172 -7.81 -8.10 -7.82
CA LEU A 172 -7.72 -6.74 -7.26
C LEU A 172 -9.11 -6.17 -6.91
N MET A 173 -10.09 -6.36 -7.79
CA MET A 173 -11.46 -5.89 -7.55
C MET A 173 -12.14 -6.60 -6.39
N GLU A 174 -11.79 -7.86 -6.13
CA GLU A 174 -12.27 -8.58 -4.94
C GLU A 174 -11.84 -7.85 -3.66
N VAL A 175 -10.62 -7.32 -3.61
CA VAL A 175 -10.11 -6.54 -2.46
C VAL A 175 -10.92 -5.27 -2.23
N VAL A 176 -11.35 -4.59 -3.28
CA VAL A 176 -12.21 -3.39 -3.17
C VAL A 176 -13.56 -3.73 -2.51
N GLY A 177 -14.10 -4.92 -2.79
CA GLY A 177 -15.33 -5.40 -2.18
C GLY A 177 -15.17 -5.98 -0.76
N ARG A 178 -13.94 -6.13 -0.25
CA ARG A 178 -13.71 -6.70 1.08
C ARG A 178 -14.02 -5.67 2.17
N TRP A 179 -14.72 -6.16 3.19
CA TRP A 179 -15.06 -5.37 4.39
C TRP A 179 -14.54 -6.01 5.68
N ARG A 180 -13.97 -7.22 5.61
CA ARG A 180 -13.49 -7.94 6.77
C ARG A 180 -12.00 -8.21 6.65
N VAL A 181 -11.33 -8.20 7.79
CA VAL A 181 -9.90 -8.50 7.93
C VAL A 181 -9.69 -9.81 8.69
N THR A 182 -8.54 -10.41 8.46
CA THR A 182 -8.07 -11.60 9.15
C THR A 182 -7.68 -11.26 10.58
N LYS A 183 -7.94 -12.20 11.50
CA LYS A 183 -7.62 -12.03 12.94
C LYS A 183 -6.13 -11.90 13.25
N ASN A 184 -5.27 -12.31 12.32
CA ASN A 184 -3.82 -12.36 12.50
C ASN A 184 -3.11 -11.08 12.00
N LEU A 185 -3.86 -10.02 11.70
CA LEU A 185 -3.34 -8.75 11.21
C LEU A 185 -2.14 -8.22 12.02
N LEU A 186 -2.25 -8.27 13.36
CA LEU A 186 -1.23 -7.73 14.27
C LEU A 186 0.06 -8.55 14.29
N GLU A 187 0.03 -9.80 13.81
CA GLU A 187 1.22 -10.67 13.74
C GLU A 187 2.16 -10.26 12.60
N TRP A 188 1.65 -9.57 11.56
CA TRP A 188 2.38 -9.24 10.33
C TRP A 188 3.10 -7.90 10.41
N ASN A 189 3.54 -7.53 11.61
CA ASN A 189 4.13 -6.23 11.85
C ASN A 189 5.56 -6.12 11.30
N ASP A 190 6.40 -7.14 11.48
CA ASP A 190 7.83 -7.19 11.08
C ASP A 190 8.61 -5.86 11.26
N GLY A 191 8.31 -5.12 12.34
CA GLY A 191 8.93 -3.84 12.68
C GLY A 191 8.35 -2.59 12.00
N LEU A 192 7.14 -2.64 11.43
CA LEU A 192 6.49 -1.50 10.79
C LEU A 192 5.73 -0.60 11.79
N MET A 193 5.18 -1.16 12.84
CA MET A 193 4.30 -0.52 13.83
C MET A 193 4.96 -0.52 15.21
N THR A 194 4.83 0.61 15.89
CA THR A 194 5.16 0.75 17.32
C THR A 194 4.16 0.01 18.20
N GLU A 195 4.52 -0.24 19.46
CA GLU A 195 3.60 -0.86 20.43
C GLU A 195 2.32 -0.02 20.64
N ASN A 196 2.46 1.31 20.64
CA ASN A 196 1.31 2.22 20.77
C ASN A 196 0.35 2.09 19.58
N GLU A 197 0.89 2.06 18.36
CA GLU A 197 0.08 1.89 17.14
C GLU A 197 -0.63 0.53 17.10
N GLN A 198 0.03 -0.54 17.53
CA GLN A 198 -0.60 -1.86 17.71
C GLN A 198 -1.73 -1.82 18.74
N GLY A 199 -1.55 -1.08 19.84
CA GLY A 199 -2.58 -0.86 20.85
C GLY A 199 -3.81 -0.14 20.30
N LEU A 200 -3.62 0.88 19.46
CA LEU A 200 -4.72 1.61 18.81
C LEU A 200 -5.50 0.71 17.86
N ILE A 201 -4.82 -0.08 17.03
CA ILE A 201 -5.48 -1.01 16.10
C ILE A 201 -6.25 -2.09 16.88
N ARG A 202 -5.67 -2.61 17.97
CA ARG A 202 -6.35 -3.59 18.82
C ARG A 202 -7.63 -3.01 19.42
N ALA A 203 -7.56 -1.81 20.01
CA ALA A 203 -8.71 -1.14 20.59
C ALA A 203 -9.81 -0.91 19.54
N PHE A 204 -9.45 -0.45 18.33
CA PHE A 204 -10.38 -0.28 17.23
C PHE A 204 -11.15 -1.57 16.90
N PHE A 205 -10.46 -2.71 16.80
CA PHE A 205 -11.13 -3.98 16.51
C PHE A 205 -11.89 -4.58 17.69
N GLU A 206 -11.52 -4.27 18.93
CA GLU A 206 -12.30 -4.63 20.11
C GLU A 206 -13.65 -3.89 20.13
N GLU A 207 -13.69 -2.64 19.68
CA GLU A 207 -14.92 -1.85 19.52
C GLU A 207 -15.75 -2.30 18.30
N HIS A 208 -15.08 -2.83 17.26
CA HIS A 208 -15.70 -3.24 15.99
C HIS A 208 -15.48 -4.73 15.64
N PRO A 209 -15.94 -5.68 16.48
CA PRO A 209 -15.64 -7.11 16.30
C PRO A 209 -16.23 -7.71 15.01
N SER A 210 -17.26 -7.08 14.43
CA SER A 210 -17.88 -7.49 13.16
C SER A 210 -16.98 -7.34 11.94
N LEU A 211 -15.87 -6.60 12.07
CA LEU A 211 -14.88 -6.42 11.01
C LEU A 211 -13.91 -7.60 10.91
N PHE A 212 -13.92 -8.56 11.84
CA PHE A 212 -13.19 -9.81 11.68
C PHE A 212 -13.96 -10.80 10.80
N GLY A 213 -13.25 -11.39 9.83
CA GLY A 213 -13.75 -12.39 8.88
C GLY A 213 -13.23 -13.78 9.13
#